data_AF-A0A640LPQ8-F1
#
_entry.id   AF-A0A640LPQ8-F1
#
_cell.length_a   1.000
_cell.length_b   1.000
_cell.length_c   1.000
_cell.angle_alpha   90.00
_cell.angle_beta   90.00
_cell.angle_gamma   90.00
#
_symmetry.space_group_name_H-M   'P 1'
#
loop_
_entity.id
_entity.type
_entity.pdbx_description
1 polymer ?
#
loop_
_entity_poly.entity_id
_entity_poly.type
_entity_poly.pdbx_seq_one_letter_code
_entity_poly.pdbx_strand_id
1 'polypeptide(L)' 'MGQVVRELYSPSKNYKVQIIRRKDGLYITEAYRWMEDCGYEFWSYISQGLSLIDSEEHARKIAMEQLKECSKDEF' A
#
# COMPACT_ATOMS: atom_id res chain seq x y z
N MET A 1 -11.66 -7.31 6.81
CA MET A 1 -10.84 -7.21 5.58
C MET A 1 -11.74 -7.01 4.37
N GLY A 2 -11.46 -5.97 3.58
CA GLY A 2 -12.13 -5.71 2.31
C GLY A 2 -11.53 -6.51 1.15
N GLN A 3 -11.86 -6.14 -0.09
CA GLN A 3 -11.26 -6.73 -1.30
C GLN A 3 -10.10 -5.86 -1.78
N VAL A 4 -8.93 -6.46 -2.03
CA VAL A 4 -7.84 -5.75 -2.73
C VAL A 4 -8.28 -5.50 -4.17
N VAL A 5 -8.43 -4.24 -4.53
CA VAL A 5 -8.81 -3.83 -5.90
C VAL A 5 -7.58 -3.57 -6.76
N ARG A 6 -6.47 -3.15 -6.14
CA ARG A 6 -5.24 -2.82 -6.86
C ARG A 6 -4.02 -2.88 -5.96
N GLU A 7 -2.88 -3.21 -6.56
CA GLU A 7 -1.57 -3.15 -5.92
C GLU A 7 -0.65 -2.24 -6.75
N LEU A 8 0.11 -1.38 -6.07
CA LEU A 8 1.13 -0.53 -6.65
C LEU A 8 2.48 -0.92 -6.04
N TYR A 9 3.52 -0.98 -6.88
CA TYR A 9 4.86 -1.38 -6.46
C TYR A 9 5.86 -0.26 -6.71
N SER A 10 6.86 -0.14 -5.84
CA SER A 10 8.00 0.74 -6.09
C SER A 10 8.86 0.19 -7.23
N PRO A 11 9.66 1.04 -7.92
CA PRO A 11 10.56 0.59 -8.99
C PRO A 11 11.52 -0.51 -8.53
N SER A 12 12.03 -0.41 -7.29
CA SER A 12 12.92 -1.39 -6.66
C SER A 12 12.20 -2.67 -6.22
N LYS A 13 10.86 -2.70 -6.28
CA LYS A 13 9.98 -3.78 -5.79
C LYS A 13 10.12 -4.12 -4.30
N ASN A 14 10.86 -3.31 -3.54
CA ASN A 14 10.97 -3.45 -2.08
C ASN A 14 9.74 -2.91 -1.32
N TYR A 15 8.88 -2.14 -1.98
CA TYR A 15 7.69 -1.56 -1.37
C TYR A 15 6.48 -1.79 -2.24
N LYS A 16 5.34 -2.00 -1.59
CA LYS A 16 4.04 -2.00 -2.27
C LYS A 16 2.99 -1.29 -1.44
N VAL A 17 1.99 -0.74 -2.11
CA VAL A 17 0.77 -0.22 -1.49
C VAL A 17 -0.43 -0.91 -2.11
N GLN A 18 -1.28 -1.47 -1.27
CA GLN A 18 -2.53 -2.11 -1.67
C GLN A 18 -3.69 -1.13 -1.48
N ILE A 19 -4.59 -1.08 -2.46
CA ILE A 19 -5.86 -0.37 -2.36
C ILE A 19 -6.93 -1.41 -2.07
N ILE A 20 -7.64 -1.23 -0.97
CA ILE A 20 -8.62 -2.19 -0.47
C ILE A 20 -9.98 -1.52 -0.40
N ARG A 21 -10.96 -2.10 -1.09
CA ARG A 21 -12.37 -1.67 -1.03
C ARG A 21 -13.06 -2.34 0.15
N ARG A 22 -13.56 -1.54 1.08
CA ARG A 22 -14.34 -1.98 2.24
C ARG A 22 -15.75 -2.37 1.82
N LYS A 23 -16.44 -3.10 2.70
CA LYS A 23 -17.86 -3.46 2.52
C LYS A 23 -18.79 -2.24 2.43
N ASP A 24 -18.39 -1.12 3.04
CA ASP A 24 -19.13 0.15 3.04
C ASP A 24 -18.96 0.95 1.74
N GLY A 25 -18.20 0.43 0.76
CA GLY A 25 -17.92 1.12 -0.50
C GLY A 25 -16.72 2.08 -0.44
N LEU A 26 -16.30 2.48 0.76
CA LEU A 26 -15.07 3.27 0.97
C LEU A 26 -13.79 2.46 0.71
N TYR A 27 -12.72 3.17 0.38
CA TYR A 27 -11.40 2.61 0.11
C TYR A 27 -10.43 2.94 1.25
N ILE A 28 -9.46 2.04 1.44
CA ILE A 28 -8.29 2.23 2.30
C ILE A 28 -7.03 1.90 1.51
N THR A 29 -5.90 2.46 1.94
CA THR A 29 -4.58 2.11 1.39
C THR A 29 -3.72 1.49 2.49
N GLU A 30 -3.02 0.41 2.19
CA GLU A 30 -2.11 -0.26 3.13
C GLU A 30 -0.73 -0.44 2.48
N ALA A 31 0.31 0.06 3.13
CA ALA A 31 1.69 0.01 2.68
C ALA A 31 2.44 -1.16 3.31
N TYR A 32 3.26 -1.83 2.51
CA TYR A 32 4.06 -2.99 2.90
C TYR A 32 5.49 -2.87 2.37
N ARG A 33 6.44 -3.41 3.14
CA ARG A 33 7.85 -3.54 2.78
C ARG A 33 8.18 -5.00 2.52
N TRP A 34 8.92 -5.29 1.48
CA TRP A 34 9.53 -6.59 1.27
C TRP A 34 10.70 -6.76 2.22
N MET A 35 10.69 -7.83 3.00
CA MET A 35 11.82 -8.21 3.85
C MET A 35 12.16 -9.68 3.63
N GLU A 36 13.47 -9.96 3.68
CA GLU A 36 14.01 -11.30 3.78
C GLU A 36 14.73 -11.39 5.11
N ASP A 37 14.23 -12.22 6.03
CA ASP A 37 14.88 -12.45 7.33
C ASP A 37 15.10 -13.95 7.54
N CYS A 38 16.35 -14.34 7.79
CA CYS A 38 16.75 -15.72 8.02
C CYS A 38 16.26 -16.73 6.95
N GLY A 39 16.21 -16.28 5.68
CA GLY A 39 15.74 -17.09 4.54
C GLY A 39 14.22 -17.14 4.35
N TYR A 40 13.46 -16.33 5.11
CA TYR A 40 12.02 -16.16 4.92
C TYR A 40 11.72 -14.83 4.23
N GLU A 41 11.04 -14.91 3.10
CA GLU A 41 10.59 -13.77 2.31
C GLU A 41 9.15 -13.41 2.67
N PHE A 42 8.91 -12.17 3.10
CA PHE A 42 7.56 -11.73 3.45
C PHE A 42 7.32 -10.22 3.23
N TRP A 43 6.05 -9.88 3.03
CA TRP A 43 5.58 -8.49 3.05
C TRP A 43 5.27 -8.07 4.48
N SER A 44 6.13 -7.23 5.05
CA SER A 44 5.93 -6.62 6.36
C SER A 44 5.00 -5.41 6.24
N TYR A 45 3.98 -5.31 7.09
CA TYR A 45 3.10 -4.15 7.15
C TYR A 45 3.87 -2.93 7.66
N ILE A 46 3.76 -1.81 6.95
CA ILE A 46 4.39 -0.52 7.32
C ILE A 46 3.35 0.38 7.98
N SER A 47 2.32 0.75 7.21
CA SER A 47 1.34 1.75 7.63
C SER A 47 0.06 1.66 6.81
N GLN A 48 -1.03 2.14 7.39
CA GLN A 48 -2.30 2.34 6.73
C GLN A 48 -2.45 3.82 6.43
N GLY A 49 -2.88 4.15 5.20
CA GLY A 49 -3.19 5.52 4.81
C GLY A 49 -4.58 5.94 5.28
N LEU A 50 -5.21 6.86 4.55
CA LEU A 50 -6.54 7.35 4.90
C LEU A 50 -7.60 6.24 4.77
N SER A 51 -8.51 6.19 5.75
CA SER A 51 -9.56 5.16 5.83
C SER A 51 -10.93 5.58 5.26
N LEU A 52 -11.06 6.85 4.87
CA LEU A 52 -12.30 7.50 4.43
C LEU A 52 -12.14 8.01 3.01
N ILE A 53 -11.75 7.13 2.08
CA ILE A 53 -11.56 7.49 0.68
C ILE A 53 -12.81 7.06 -0.09
N ASP A 54 -13.48 8.00 -0.75
CA ASP A 54 -14.77 7.76 -1.43
C ASP A 54 -14.60 7.16 -2.83
N SER A 55 -13.44 7.38 -3.47
CA SER A 55 -13.20 7.07 -4.89
C SER A 55 -11.91 6.29 -5.11
N GLU A 56 -11.92 5.32 -6.04
CA GLU A 56 -10.72 4.54 -6.40
C GLU A 56 -9.60 5.45 -6.95
N GLU A 57 -9.94 6.45 -7.77
CA GLU A 57 -8.97 7.40 -8.31
C GLU A 57 -8.26 8.19 -7.21
N HIS A 58 -9.02 8.62 -6.21
CA HIS A 58 -8.47 9.31 -5.06
C HIS A 58 -7.59 8.37 -4.22
N ALA A 59 -8.04 7.12 -4.03
CA ALA A 59 -7.26 6.09 -3.34
C ALA A 59 -5.95 5.78 -4.07
N ARG A 60 -5.96 5.78 -5.41
CA ARG A 60 -4.76 5.61 -6.22
C ARG A 60 -3.77 6.75 -6.02
N LYS A 61 -4.24 7.99 -5.99
CA LYS A 61 -3.37 9.16 -5.75
C LYS A 61 -2.72 9.09 -4.38
N ILE A 62 -3.51 8.77 -3.35
CA ILE A 62 -3.01 8.57 -1.97
C ILE A 62 -2.01 7.42 -1.91
N ALA A 63 -2.31 6.29 -2.56
CA ALA A 63 -1.41 5.14 -2.59
C ALA A 63 -0.08 5.45 -3.29
N MET A 64 -0.09 6.24 -4.37
CA MET A 64 1.14 6.67 -5.04
C MET A 64 1.99 7.61 -4.16
N GLU A 65 1.37 8.56 -3.47
CA GLU A 65 2.08 9.44 -2.53
C GLU A 65 2.65 8.63 -1.36
N GLN A 66 1.86 7.74 -0.76
CA GLN A 66 2.30 6.87 0.33
C GLN A 66 3.45 5.94 -0.09
N LEU A 67 3.41 5.40 -1.31
CA LEU A 67 4.49 4.59 -1.87
C LEU A 67 5.76 5.41 -2.07
N LYS A 68 5.62 6.66 -2.53
CA LYS A 68 6.73 7.60 -2.70
C LYS A 68 7.34 8.00 -1.37
N GLU A 69 6.53 8.22 -0.34
CA GLU A 69 6.99 8.50 1.02
C GLU A 69 7.72 7.31 1.63
N CYS A 70 7.20 6.08 1.50
CA CYS A 70 7.89 4.88 1.98
C CYS A 70 9.21 4.60 1.25
N SER A 71 9.27 4.89 -0.06
CA SER A 71 10.48 4.67 -0.87
C SER A 71 11.50 5.82 -0.77
N LYS A 72 11.13 6.97 -0.20
CA LYS A 72 12.06 8.10 0.04
C LYS A 72 13.12 7.78 1.09
N ASP A 73 12.86 6.82 1.97
CA ASP A 73 13.83 6.35 2.98
C ASP A 73 15.02 5.59 2.34
N GLU A 74 14.96 5.29 1.03
CA GLU A 74 16.04 4.66 0.25
C GLU A 74 16.82 5.64 -0.66
N PHE A 75 16.65 6.98 -0.55
CA PHE A 75 17.38 7.98 -1.33
C PHE A 75 18.46 8.72 -0.54
#